data_AF-A0A934LEM9-F1
#
_entry.id   AF-A0A934LEM9-F1
#
_cell.length_a   1.000
_cell.length_b   1.000
_cell.length_c   1.000
_cell.angle_alpha   90.00
_cell.angle_beta   90.00
_cell.angle_gamma   90.00
#
_symmetry.space_group_name_H-M   'P 1'
#
loop_
_entity.id
_entity.type
_entity.pdbx_description
1 polymer ?
#
loop_
_entity_poly.entity_id
_entity_poly.type
_entity_poly.pdbx_seq_one_letter_code
_entity_poly.pdbx_strand_id
1 'polypeptide(L)'
;MSLYKRKDSPYWWVKISLEGRQPIQRSTGTLDRKKAQEFHDKLKTQLWDEQRLGVRPCHSWKEAVVRWISESKHKANHWQDLVYLKWLDQHLGDKLLPDINRALIDKIIAARLAGGVSNASVNRTMQVIRVILRRAVNEWEWLDKTPKFRTLPEPTRRIRWLTREEAQRLIRFLPVHLAAMTRFSLETGLRRANVTGLRWSQVDLVRKCAWIHADQAKARKPIPVPLSAAAIEVVREQIGKNLEHVFTFRGKSVTQVNTKAWAKALKAAGIEDFRWHDLRHTWASWHVQAGTPLYALQELGGWESPEMVKRYAHLSSEHLASYVEQVSQLRLVGGVAVATK
;
A
#
# COMPACT_ATOMS: atom_id res chain seq x y z
N MET A 1 -15.57 52.07 16.82
CA MET A 1 -16.52 51.77 15.73
C MET A 1 -16.24 50.36 15.22
N SER A 2 -17.25 49.49 15.22
CA SER A 2 -17.16 48.08 14.82
C SER A 2 -17.19 47.89 13.30
N LEU A 3 -17.79 48.82 12.56
CA LEU A 3 -17.78 48.89 11.10
C LEU A 3 -17.07 50.16 10.64
N TYR A 4 -16.19 50.05 9.65
CA TYR A 4 -15.46 51.18 9.09
C TYR A 4 -15.13 50.93 7.61
N LYS A 5 -14.81 51.98 6.86
CA LYS A 5 -14.30 51.87 5.48
C LYS A 5 -12.83 52.22 5.46
N ARG A 6 -12.04 51.46 4.70
CA ARG A 6 -10.63 51.78 4.46
C ARG A 6 -10.47 52.62 3.19
N LYS A 7 -9.37 53.36 3.09
CA LYS A 7 -9.06 54.18 1.90
C LYS A 7 -8.70 53.34 0.67
N ASP A 8 -8.28 52.09 0.87
CA ASP A 8 -7.79 51.14 -0.14
C ASP A 8 -8.84 50.08 -0.56
N SER A 9 -10.07 50.14 -0.02
CA SER A 9 -11.11 49.13 -0.29
C SER A 9 -12.51 49.75 -0.35
N PRO A 10 -13.31 49.43 -1.39
CA PRO A 10 -14.68 49.95 -1.49
C PRO A 10 -15.64 49.28 -0.50
N TYR A 11 -15.31 48.08 -0.01
CA TYR A 11 -16.12 47.29 0.91
C TYR A 11 -16.07 47.80 2.35
N TRP A 12 -17.14 47.52 3.11
CA TRP A 12 -17.12 47.72 4.57
C TRP A 12 -16.15 46.73 5.22
N TRP A 13 -15.50 47.16 6.30
CA TRP A 13 -14.62 46.35 7.13
C TRP A 13 -15.17 46.26 8.54
N VAL A 14 -15.00 45.11 9.16
CA VAL A 14 -15.34 44.87 10.56
C VAL A 14 -14.08 44.84 11.41
N LYS A 15 -14.15 45.45 12.60
CA LYS A 15 -13.15 45.33 13.66
C LYS A 15 -13.84 44.77 14.89
N ILE A 16 -13.53 43.53 15.22
CA ILE A 16 -14.09 42.84 16.40
C ILE A 16 -12.96 42.65 17.41
N SER A 17 -13.18 43.17 18.62
CA SER A 17 -12.24 43.03 19.74
C SER A 17 -12.90 42.12 20.77
N LEU A 18 -12.23 41.03 21.10
CA LEU A 18 -12.62 40.07 22.13
C LEU A 18 -11.65 40.19 23.31
N GLU A 19 -12.14 39.98 24.52
CA GLU A 19 -11.35 40.11 25.74
C GLU A 19 -10.17 39.13 25.71
N GLY A 20 -8.93 39.63 25.81
CA GLY A 20 -7.71 38.81 25.79
C GLY A 20 -7.18 38.37 24.41
N ARG A 21 -7.76 38.82 23.28
CA ARG A 21 -7.20 38.58 21.92
C ARG A 21 -6.93 39.87 21.16
N GLN A 22 -5.98 39.80 20.22
CA GLN A 22 -5.75 40.89 19.27
C GLN A 22 -7.00 41.11 18.39
N PRO A 23 -7.37 42.37 18.10
CA PRO A 23 -8.58 42.69 17.36
C PRO A 23 -8.52 42.17 15.93
N ILE A 24 -9.50 41.35 15.55
CA ILE A 24 -9.62 40.81 14.20
C ILE A 24 -10.22 41.88 13.28
N GLN A 25 -9.56 42.09 12.14
CA GLN A 25 -10.03 43.00 11.09
C GLN A 25 -10.25 42.20 9.81
N ARG A 26 -11.47 42.22 9.27
CA ARG A 26 -11.82 41.53 8.02
C ARG A 26 -12.70 42.41 7.14
N SER A 27 -12.53 42.31 5.83
CA SER A 27 -13.48 42.88 4.86
C SER A 27 -14.79 42.09 4.88
N THR A 28 -15.92 42.78 4.80
CA THR A 28 -17.24 42.15 4.69
C THR A 28 -17.61 41.79 3.25
N GLY A 29 -16.84 42.25 2.26
CA GLY A 29 -17.09 42.00 0.83
C GLY A 29 -18.38 42.63 0.29
N THR A 30 -19.04 43.50 1.06
CA THR A 30 -20.28 44.18 0.66
C THR A 30 -20.17 45.70 0.79
N LEU A 31 -20.82 46.40 -0.13
CA LEU A 31 -20.97 47.87 -0.13
C LEU A 31 -22.16 48.32 0.74
N ASP A 32 -23.09 47.40 1.00
CA ASP A 32 -24.30 47.63 1.78
C ASP A 32 -24.01 47.53 3.28
N ARG A 33 -24.30 48.63 4.00
CA ARG A 33 -24.08 48.75 5.44
C ARG A 33 -24.96 47.79 6.25
N LYS A 34 -26.19 47.48 5.81
CA LYS A 34 -27.08 46.55 6.52
C LYS A 34 -26.52 45.12 6.46
N LYS A 35 -26.13 44.66 5.26
CA LYS A 35 -25.47 43.35 5.08
C LYS A 35 -24.12 43.27 5.82
N ALA A 36 -23.39 44.37 5.88
CA ALA A 36 -22.14 44.44 6.65
C ALA A 36 -22.38 44.31 8.17
N GLN A 37 -23.48 44.86 8.67
CA GLN A 37 -23.90 44.71 10.06
C GLN A 37 -24.34 43.27 10.38
N GLU A 38 -25.12 42.64 9.51
CA GLU A 38 -25.48 41.21 9.67
C GLU A 38 -24.25 40.30 9.68
N PHE A 39 -23.27 40.57 8.81
CA PHE A 39 -22.00 39.85 8.78
C PHE A 39 -21.20 40.08 10.07
N HIS A 40 -21.14 41.32 10.56
CA HIS A 40 -20.51 41.66 11.84
C HIS A 40 -21.15 40.87 12.99
N ASP A 41 -22.48 40.85 13.07
CA ASP A 41 -23.19 40.25 14.20
C ASP A 41 -23.03 38.72 14.19
N LYS A 42 -23.10 38.08 13.02
CA LYS A 42 -22.81 36.64 12.88
C LYS A 42 -21.37 36.30 13.29
N LEU A 43 -20.40 37.08 12.82
CA LEU A 43 -18.98 36.86 13.13
C LEU A 43 -18.69 37.10 14.62
N LYS A 44 -19.32 38.11 15.23
CA LYS A 44 -19.19 38.41 16.66
C LYS A 44 -19.78 37.28 17.52
N THR A 45 -20.96 36.76 17.18
CA THR A 45 -21.56 35.62 17.88
C THR A 45 -20.68 34.38 17.77
N GLN A 46 -20.20 34.05 16.57
CA GLN A 46 -19.29 32.92 16.35
C GLN A 46 -18.01 33.05 17.20
N LEU A 47 -17.38 34.22 17.18
CA LEU A 47 -16.16 34.50 17.95
C LEU A 47 -16.38 34.46 19.47
N TRP A 48 -17.56 34.89 19.93
CA TRP A 48 -17.94 34.84 21.34
C TRP A 48 -18.23 33.41 21.80
N ASP A 49 -18.91 32.61 20.97
CA ASP A 49 -19.14 31.17 21.22
C ASP A 49 -17.82 30.39 21.22
N GLU A 50 -16.91 30.69 20.28
CA GLU A 50 -15.55 30.14 20.25
C GLU A 50 -14.78 30.42 21.57
N GLN A 51 -14.94 31.61 22.14
CA GLN A 51 -14.25 32.03 23.36
C GLN A 51 -14.86 31.45 24.62
N ARG A 52 -16.20 31.38 24.71
CA ARG A 52 -16.90 31.08 25.97
C ARG A 52 -17.34 29.62 26.08
N LEU A 53 -17.66 28.98 24.96
CA LEU A 53 -18.14 27.59 24.89
C LEU A 53 -17.07 26.62 24.37
N GLY A 54 -15.89 27.11 23.97
CA GLY A 54 -14.84 26.28 23.35
C GLY A 54 -15.23 25.71 21.99
N VAL A 55 -16.24 26.30 21.33
CA VAL A 55 -16.74 25.84 20.03
C VAL A 55 -15.62 26.01 19.02
N ARG A 56 -15.13 24.90 18.47
CA ARG A 56 -14.05 24.92 17.47
C ARG A 56 -14.56 25.49 16.14
N PRO A 57 -13.74 26.24 15.38
CA PRO A 57 -14.14 26.71 14.06
C PRO A 57 -14.55 25.53 13.16
N CYS A 58 -15.71 25.65 12.51
CA CYS A 58 -16.21 24.63 11.59
C CYS A 58 -15.35 24.59 10.32
N HIS A 59 -14.41 23.63 10.27
CA HIS A 59 -13.56 23.41 9.12
C HIS A 59 -14.26 22.63 8.01
N SER A 60 -13.92 22.95 6.77
CA SER A 60 -14.40 22.27 5.57
C SER A 60 -13.58 21.03 5.23
N TRP A 61 -14.16 20.12 4.46
CA TRP A 61 -13.43 19.00 3.87
C TRP A 61 -12.25 19.46 3.00
N LYS A 62 -12.43 20.52 2.21
CA LYS A 62 -11.36 21.07 1.35
C LYS A 62 -10.15 21.55 2.16
N GLU A 63 -10.37 22.25 3.26
CA GLU A 63 -9.29 22.67 4.16
C GLU A 63 -8.54 21.47 4.75
N ALA A 64 -9.29 20.43 5.18
CA ALA A 64 -8.71 19.19 5.69
C ALA A 64 -7.87 18.47 4.63
N VAL A 65 -8.35 18.45 3.39
CA VAL A 65 -7.63 17.85 2.25
C VAL A 65 -6.34 18.61 1.94
N VAL A 66 -6.39 19.94 1.86
CA VAL A 66 -5.20 20.77 1.59
C VAL A 66 -4.14 20.56 2.66
N ARG A 67 -4.55 20.60 3.94
CA ARG A 67 -3.64 20.34 5.07
C ARG A 67 -3.05 18.93 4.99
N TRP A 68 -3.89 17.91 4.79
CA TRP A 68 -3.41 16.53 4.67
C TRP A 68 -2.43 16.33 3.52
N ILE A 69 -2.71 16.92 2.34
CA ILE A 69 -1.82 16.82 1.19
C ILE A 69 -0.46 17.43 1.53
N SER A 70 -0.43 18.58 2.20
CA SER A 70 0.81 19.23 2.63
C SER A 70 1.64 18.36 3.59
N GLU A 71 0.98 17.72 4.55
CA GLU A 71 1.62 16.88 5.57
C GLU A 71 2.04 15.50 5.03
N SER A 72 1.40 15.01 3.97
CA SER A 72 1.60 13.65 3.44
C SER A 72 2.54 13.54 2.23
N LYS A 73 3.19 14.64 1.82
CA LYS A 73 4.07 14.67 0.64
C LYS A 73 5.21 13.63 0.67
N HIS A 74 5.66 13.27 1.87
CA HIS A 74 6.72 12.28 2.08
C HIS A 74 6.29 10.82 1.82
N LYS A 75 5.00 10.56 1.57
CA LYS A 75 4.50 9.20 1.31
C LYS A 75 4.84 8.75 -0.12
N ALA A 76 5.42 7.55 -0.24
CA ALA A 76 5.72 6.94 -1.54
C ALA A 76 4.50 6.80 -2.47
N ASN A 77 3.30 6.62 -1.93
CA ASN A 77 2.05 6.47 -2.69
C ASN A 77 1.16 7.73 -2.65
N HIS A 78 1.71 8.90 -2.37
CA HIS A 78 0.95 10.16 -2.27
C HIS A 78 0.09 10.44 -3.52
N TRP A 79 0.60 10.12 -4.71
CA TRP A 79 -0.15 10.30 -5.96
C TRP A 79 -1.47 9.49 -6.01
N GLN A 80 -1.50 8.27 -5.45
CA GLN A 80 -2.72 7.47 -5.41
C GLN A 80 -3.77 8.10 -4.48
N ASP A 81 -3.33 8.66 -3.36
CA ASP A 81 -4.22 9.39 -2.44
C ASP A 81 -4.85 10.60 -3.15
N LEU A 82 -4.09 11.33 -3.98
CA LEU A 82 -4.62 12.44 -4.80
C LEU A 82 -5.71 12.00 -5.77
N VAL A 83 -5.56 10.83 -6.41
CA VAL A 83 -6.58 10.27 -7.31
C VAL A 83 -7.88 9.97 -6.55
N TYR A 84 -7.77 9.39 -5.36
CA TYR A 84 -8.94 9.13 -4.52
C TYR A 84 -9.59 10.44 -4.03
N LEU A 85 -8.79 11.41 -3.61
CA LEU A 85 -9.25 12.72 -3.15
C LEU A 85 -9.98 13.49 -4.24
N LYS A 86 -9.49 13.48 -5.48
CA LYS A 86 -10.16 14.11 -6.61
C LYS A 86 -11.56 13.54 -6.86
N TRP A 87 -11.71 12.22 -6.73
CA TRP A 87 -13.02 11.59 -6.84
C TRP A 87 -13.92 11.91 -5.63
N LEU A 88 -13.36 11.92 -4.43
CA LEU A 88 -14.09 12.25 -3.20
C LEU A 88 -14.58 13.70 -3.16
N ASP A 89 -13.87 14.64 -3.80
CA ASP A 89 -14.25 16.05 -3.86
C ASP A 89 -15.63 16.25 -4.50
N GLN A 90 -16.03 15.38 -5.43
CA GLN A 90 -17.37 15.40 -6.05
C GLN A 90 -18.50 15.14 -5.05
N HIS A 91 -18.20 14.52 -3.91
CA HIS A 91 -19.17 14.15 -2.89
C HIS A 91 -19.01 14.95 -1.59
N LEU A 92 -17.77 15.34 -1.25
CA LEU A 92 -17.42 15.95 0.03
C LEU A 92 -16.92 17.39 -0.11
N GLY A 93 -16.62 17.88 -1.31
CA GLY A 93 -15.95 19.16 -1.53
C GLY A 93 -16.62 20.35 -0.85
N ASP A 94 -17.95 20.38 -0.80
CA ASP A 94 -18.72 21.49 -0.21
C ASP A 94 -19.26 21.17 1.18
N LYS A 95 -18.75 20.11 1.82
CA LYS A 95 -19.20 19.67 3.14
C LYS A 95 -18.27 20.19 4.24
N LEU A 96 -18.88 20.55 5.36
CA LEU A 96 -18.15 20.77 6.60
C LEU A 96 -17.81 19.43 7.23
N LEU A 97 -16.69 19.37 7.95
CA LEU A 97 -16.25 18.15 8.61
C LEU A 97 -17.30 17.55 9.57
N PRO A 98 -18.04 18.34 10.38
CA PRO A 98 -19.09 17.79 11.26
C PRO A 98 -20.26 17.15 10.51
N ASP A 99 -20.52 17.58 9.27
CA ASP A 99 -21.62 17.05 8.45
C ASP A 99 -21.28 15.69 7.81
N ILE A 100 -20.01 15.27 7.88
CA ILE A 100 -19.55 13.98 7.37
C ILE A 100 -19.93 12.89 8.37
N ASN A 101 -21.19 12.45 8.27
CA ASN A 101 -21.76 11.41 9.10
C ASN A 101 -21.77 10.04 8.39
N ARG A 102 -22.18 8.99 9.12
CA ARG A 102 -22.25 7.62 8.61
C ARG A 102 -23.15 7.51 7.37
N ALA A 103 -24.30 8.16 7.36
CA ALA A 103 -25.24 8.08 6.24
C ALA A 103 -24.65 8.66 4.95
N LEU A 104 -23.89 9.76 5.05
CA LEU A 104 -23.18 10.33 3.90
C LEU A 104 -22.10 9.37 3.39
N ILE A 105 -21.32 8.76 4.30
CA ILE A 105 -20.29 7.79 3.92
C ILE A 105 -20.89 6.56 3.24
N ASP A 106 -22.02 6.05 3.75
CA ASP A 106 -22.72 4.92 3.14
C ASP A 106 -23.21 5.25 1.71
N LYS A 107 -23.66 6.50 1.46
CA LYS A 107 -23.98 6.98 0.10
C LYS A 107 -22.75 7.00 -0.81
N ILE A 108 -21.59 7.43 -0.30
CA ILE A 108 -20.33 7.44 -1.06
C ILE A 108 -19.86 6.02 -1.39
N ILE A 109 -20.00 5.09 -0.44
CA ILE A 109 -19.71 3.67 -0.66
C ILE A 109 -20.60 3.11 -1.77
N ALA A 110 -21.91 3.38 -1.73
CA ALA A 110 -22.84 2.96 -2.77
C ALA A 110 -22.49 3.54 -4.14
N ALA A 111 -22.17 4.84 -4.22
CA ALA A 111 -21.74 5.49 -5.45
C ALA A 111 -20.45 4.86 -6.02
N ARG A 112 -19.49 4.53 -5.15
CA ARG A 112 -18.24 3.89 -5.57
C ARG A 112 -18.48 2.47 -6.10
N LEU A 113 -19.35 1.70 -5.46
CA LEU A 113 -19.77 0.37 -5.90
C LEU A 113 -20.51 0.41 -7.24
N ALA A 114 -21.40 1.39 -7.44
CA ALA A 114 -22.11 1.60 -8.70
C ALA A 114 -21.16 1.87 -9.88
N GLY A 115 -19.96 2.40 -9.61
CA GLY A 115 -18.88 2.54 -10.60
C GLY A 115 -18.18 1.23 -11.00
N GLY A 116 -18.63 0.07 -10.52
CA GLY A 116 -18.10 -1.24 -10.91
C GLY A 116 -16.73 -1.59 -10.34
N VAL A 117 -16.24 -0.87 -9.31
CA VAL A 117 -14.94 -1.15 -8.70
C VAL A 117 -15.02 -2.23 -7.64
N SER A 118 -13.93 -2.98 -7.44
CA SER A 118 -13.86 -4.01 -6.40
C SER A 118 -14.00 -3.46 -4.98
N ASN A 119 -14.48 -4.29 -4.04
CA ASN A 119 -14.56 -3.95 -2.62
C ASN A 119 -13.24 -3.41 -2.04
N ALA A 120 -12.10 -3.97 -2.46
CA ALA A 120 -10.78 -3.49 -2.06
C ALA A 120 -10.51 -2.04 -2.52
N SER A 121 -10.96 -1.68 -3.72
CA SER A 121 -10.84 -0.31 -4.23
C SER A 121 -11.74 0.67 -3.47
N VAL A 122 -12.95 0.24 -3.09
CA VAL A 122 -13.84 1.01 -2.21
C VAL A 122 -13.18 1.22 -0.85
N ASN A 123 -12.72 0.14 -0.21
CA ASN A 123 -12.06 0.19 1.09
C ASN A 123 -10.84 1.12 1.10
N ARG A 124 -10.01 1.10 0.04
CA ARG A 124 -8.88 2.03 -0.10
C ARG A 124 -9.33 3.49 -0.19
N THR A 125 -10.39 3.76 -0.96
CA THR A 125 -10.97 5.11 -1.04
C THR A 125 -11.47 5.56 0.34
N MET A 126 -12.16 4.69 1.07
CA MET A 126 -12.68 4.98 2.40
C MET A 126 -11.59 5.11 3.46
N GLN A 127 -10.44 4.44 3.28
CA GLN A 127 -9.29 4.58 4.15
C GLN A 127 -8.69 5.99 4.09
N VAL A 128 -8.73 6.66 2.93
CA VAL A 128 -8.30 8.07 2.81
C VAL A 128 -9.19 8.97 3.67
N ILE A 129 -10.52 8.81 3.57
CA ILE A 129 -11.47 9.53 4.43
C ILE A 129 -11.16 9.25 5.90
N ARG A 130 -10.98 7.98 6.27
CA ARG A 130 -10.71 7.57 7.65
C ARG A 130 -9.48 8.24 8.22
N VAL A 131 -8.39 8.30 7.46
CA VAL A 131 -7.12 8.89 7.90
C VAL A 131 -7.29 10.40 8.10
N ILE A 132 -7.93 11.10 7.16
CA ILE A 132 -8.16 12.54 7.26
C ILE A 132 -9.03 12.89 8.47
N LEU A 133 -10.16 12.19 8.66
CA LEU A 133 -11.03 12.43 9.80
C LEU A 133 -10.35 12.10 11.13
N ARG A 134 -9.51 11.05 11.17
CA ARG A 134 -8.73 10.73 12.38
C ARG A 134 -7.68 11.80 12.69
N ARG A 135 -7.03 12.38 11.69
CA ARG A 135 -6.13 13.53 11.89
C ARG A 135 -6.88 14.74 12.37
N ALA A 136 -8.04 15.01 11.78
CA ALA A 136 -8.91 16.09 12.22
C ALA A 136 -9.30 15.95 13.70
N VAL A 137 -9.45 14.73 14.22
CA VAL A 137 -9.72 14.52 15.65
C VAL A 137 -8.45 14.57 16.50
N ASN A 138 -7.44 13.77 16.14
CA ASN A 138 -6.33 13.45 17.04
C ASN A 138 -5.14 14.40 16.95
N GLU A 139 -4.93 15.05 15.81
CA GLU A 139 -3.73 15.86 15.54
C GLU A 139 -4.10 17.34 15.33
N TRP A 140 -5.22 17.60 14.67
CA TRP A 140 -5.62 18.97 14.33
C TRP A 140 -6.66 19.56 15.28
N GLU A 141 -7.34 18.70 16.05
CA GLU A 141 -8.40 19.10 16.98
C GLU A 141 -9.55 19.89 16.31
N TRP A 142 -9.86 19.54 15.05
CA TRP A 142 -10.93 20.13 14.23
C TRP A 142 -12.27 19.38 14.36
N LEU A 143 -12.25 18.17 14.92
CA LEU A 143 -13.41 17.33 15.15
C LEU A 143 -13.31 16.65 16.52
N ASP A 144 -14.45 16.36 17.14
CA ASP A 144 -14.46 15.68 18.44
C ASP A 144 -14.44 14.16 18.30
N LYS A 145 -15.08 13.64 17.25
CA LYS A 145 -15.17 12.20 16.99
C LYS A 145 -15.25 11.90 15.51
N THR A 146 -14.65 10.77 15.12
CA THR A 146 -14.78 10.26 13.76
C THR A 146 -16.04 9.39 13.62
N PRO A 147 -16.81 9.51 12.53
CA PRO A 147 -17.88 8.57 12.22
C PRO A 147 -17.31 7.15 12.06
N LYS A 148 -17.98 6.16 12.66
CA LYS A 148 -17.66 4.74 12.48
C LYS A 148 -18.41 4.23 11.25
N PHE A 149 -17.68 3.62 10.32
CA PHE A 149 -18.23 2.98 9.13
C PHE A 149 -17.52 1.65 8.86
N ARG A 150 -18.26 0.71 8.28
CA ARG A 150 -17.79 -0.66 8.05
C ARG A 150 -16.84 -0.72 6.85
N THR A 151 -15.91 -1.67 6.92
CA THR A 151 -15.10 -2.09 5.77
C THR A 151 -15.89 -3.16 5.01
N LEU A 152 -15.89 -3.11 3.68
CA LEU A 152 -16.53 -4.14 2.86
C LEU A 152 -15.69 -5.43 2.93
N PRO A 153 -16.34 -6.61 2.93
CA PRO A 153 -15.61 -7.88 2.91
C PRO A 153 -14.79 -7.99 1.64
N GLU A 154 -13.53 -8.38 1.78
CA GLU A 154 -12.65 -8.67 0.65
C GLU A 154 -12.50 -10.19 0.51
N PRO A 155 -12.63 -10.74 -0.71
CA PRO A 155 -12.49 -12.18 -0.90
C PRO A 155 -11.07 -12.62 -0.54
N THR A 156 -10.95 -13.70 0.22
CA THR A 156 -9.67 -14.34 0.50
C THR A 156 -9.08 -14.83 -0.82
N ARG A 157 -7.96 -14.25 -1.24
CA ARG A 157 -7.30 -14.69 -2.49
C ARG A 157 -6.53 -15.98 -2.22
N ARG A 158 -6.88 -17.05 -2.95
CA ARG A 158 -6.06 -18.26 -3.01
C ARG A 158 -4.66 -17.86 -3.50
N ILE A 159 -3.63 -18.37 -2.83
CA ILE A 159 -2.26 -18.23 -3.33
C ILE A 159 -2.14 -19.16 -4.54
N ARG A 160 -1.87 -18.61 -5.72
CA ARG A 160 -1.50 -19.39 -6.91
C ARG A 160 0.03 -19.45 -6.98
N TRP A 161 0.57 -20.65 -7.21
CA TRP A 161 1.98 -20.90 -7.47
C TRP A 161 2.12 -21.88 -8.62
N LEU A 162 3.27 -21.90 -9.30
CA LEU A 162 3.53 -22.85 -10.39
C LEU A 162 4.17 -24.16 -9.89
N THR A 163 3.88 -25.26 -10.57
CA THR A 163 4.75 -26.46 -10.50
C THR A 163 6.08 -26.20 -11.24
N ARG A 164 7.07 -27.07 -11.04
CA ARG A 164 8.36 -26.97 -11.74
C ARG A 164 8.19 -27.10 -13.26
N GLU A 165 7.29 -27.98 -13.69
CA GLU A 165 6.95 -28.24 -15.09
C GLU A 165 6.20 -27.05 -15.70
N GLU A 166 5.25 -26.47 -14.97
CA GLU A 166 4.56 -25.23 -15.37
C GLU A 166 5.56 -24.08 -15.57
N ALA A 167 6.48 -23.89 -14.62
CA ALA A 167 7.50 -22.85 -14.71
C ALA A 167 8.43 -23.06 -15.93
N GLN A 168 8.87 -24.29 -16.18
CA GLN A 168 9.67 -24.62 -17.36
C GLN A 168 8.91 -24.37 -18.67
N ARG A 169 7.63 -24.76 -18.76
CA ARG A 169 6.77 -24.45 -19.91
C ARG A 169 6.68 -22.94 -20.13
N LEU A 170 6.40 -22.18 -19.07
CA LEU A 170 6.29 -20.72 -19.14
C LEU A 170 7.58 -20.09 -19.67
N ILE A 171 8.74 -20.46 -19.13
CA ILE A 171 10.04 -19.92 -19.53
C ILE A 171 10.30 -20.16 -21.04
N ARG A 172 9.94 -21.33 -21.57
CA ARG A 172 10.11 -21.64 -23.01
C ARG A 172 9.34 -20.72 -23.94
N PHE A 173 8.18 -20.22 -23.52
CA PHE A 173 7.34 -19.34 -24.35
C PHE A 173 7.60 -17.85 -24.11
N LEU A 174 8.44 -17.50 -23.13
CA LEU A 174 8.77 -16.11 -22.82
C LEU A 174 9.83 -15.55 -23.78
N PRO A 175 9.74 -14.28 -24.17
CA PRO A 175 10.85 -13.58 -24.82
C PRO A 175 12.10 -13.61 -23.93
N VAL A 176 13.30 -13.62 -24.55
CA VAL A 176 14.60 -13.77 -23.88
C VAL A 176 14.74 -12.91 -22.60
N HIS A 177 14.41 -11.62 -22.68
CA HIS A 177 14.53 -10.70 -21.54
C HIS A 177 13.58 -11.06 -20.38
N LEU A 178 12.33 -11.44 -20.68
CA LEU A 178 11.38 -11.86 -19.64
C LEU A 178 11.72 -13.25 -19.11
N ALA A 179 12.21 -14.16 -19.94
CA ALA A 179 12.64 -15.50 -19.53
C ALA A 179 13.78 -15.42 -18.50
N ALA A 180 14.80 -14.59 -18.76
CA ALA A 180 15.90 -14.34 -17.82
C ALA A 180 15.39 -13.76 -16.50
N MET A 181 14.56 -12.71 -16.55
CA MET A 181 13.97 -12.12 -15.35
C MET A 181 13.07 -13.09 -14.56
N THR A 182 12.33 -13.96 -15.24
CA THR A 182 11.49 -14.99 -14.60
C THR A 182 12.33 -16.04 -13.90
N ARG A 183 13.37 -16.56 -14.56
CA ARG A 183 14.34 -17.49 -13.94
C ARG A 183 14.93 -16.87 -12.67
N PHE A 184 15.42 -15.63 -12.76
CA PHE A 184 15.98 -14.94 -11.60
C PHE A 184 14.95 -14.72 -10.48
N SER A 185 13.71 -14.36 -10.82
CA SER A 185 12.64 -14.14 -9.84
C SER A 185 12.23 -15.44 -9.12
N LEU A 186 12.25 -16.58 -9.82
CA LEU A 186 11.95 -17.90 -9.26
C LEU A 186 13.06 -18.42 -8.35
N GLU A 187 14.29 -17.94 -8.49
CA GLU A 187 15.42 -18.31 -7.64
C GLU A 187 15.55 -17.42 -6.39
N THR A 188 15.16 -16.15 -6.49
CA THR A 188 15.43 -15.14 -5.46
C THR A 188 14.20 -14.68 -4.69
N GLY A 189 12.99 -14.91 -5.23
CA GLY A 189 11.74 -14.42 -4.65
C GLY A 189 11.62 -12.89 -4.60
N LEU A 190 12.49 -12.16 -5.30
CA LEU A 190 12.55 -10.70 -5.22
C LEU A 190 11.25 -10.04 -5.70
N ARG A 191 10.92 -8.88 -5.11
CA ARG A 191 9.80 -8.07 -5.58
C ARG A 191 10.07 -7.60 -7.00
N ARG A 192 9.00 -7.47 -7.81
CA ARG A 192 9.09 -6.99 -9.21
C ARG A 192 10.02 -5.79 -9.36
N ALA A 193 9.80 -4.74 -8.56
CA ALA A 193 10.57 -3.49 -8.62
C ALA A 193 12.08 -3.73 -8.44
N ASN A 194 12.45 -4.65 -7.54
CA ASN A 194 13.84 -4.98 -7.24
C ASN A 194 14.49 -5.74 -8.39
N VAL A 195 13.74 -6.60 -9.10
CA VAL A 195 14.24 -7.31 -10.29
C VAL A 195 14.36 -6.35 -11.47
N THR A 196 13.32 -5.56 -11.73
CA THR A 196 13.28 -4.59 -12.84
C THR A 196 14.31 -3.48 -12.72
N GLY A 197 14.63 -3.08 -11.49
CA GLY A 197 15.58 -2.01 -11.18
C GLY A 197 16.95 -2.49 -10.73
N LEU A 198 17.25 -3.80 -10.84
CA LEU A 198 18.51 -4.36 -10.35
C LEU A 198 19.70 -3.78 -11.12
N ARG A 199 20.65 -3.20 -10.38
CA ARG A 199 21.87 -2.60 -10.93
C ARG A 199 23.08 -3.51 -10.71
N TRP A 200 24.08 -3.39 -11.58
CA TRP A 200 25.33 -4.14 -11.44
C TRP A 200 26.06 -3.83 -10.13
N SER A 201 25.99 -2.58 -9.65
CA SER A 201 26.54 -2.18 -8.35
C SER A 201 25.92 -2.90 -7.15
N GLN A 202 24.77 -3.56 -7.33
CA GLN A 202 24.06 -4.28 -6.29
C GLN A 202 24.36 -5.77 -6.28
N VAL A 203 25.12 -6.28 -7.26
CA VAL A 203 25.39 -7.71 -7.40
C VAL A 203 26.87 -8.00 -7.19
N ASP A 204 27.16 -8.88 -6.25
CA ASP A 204 28.49 -9.40 -5.99
C ASP A 204 28.54 -10.88 -6.41
N LEU A 205 29.13 -11.14 -7.57
CA LEU A 205 29.27 -12.47 -8.14
C LEU A 205 30.29 -13.35 -7.39
N VAL A 206 31.23 -12.74 -6.65
CA VAL A 206 32.24 -13.47 -5.87
C VAL A 206 31.61 -13.96 -4.58
N ARG A 207 30.93 -13.06 -3.85
CA ARG A 207 30.20 -13.38 -2.62
C ARG A 207 28.86 -14.05 -2.87
N LYS A 208 28.46 -14.22 -4.13
CA LYS A 208 27.20 -14.86 -4.54
C LYS A 208 25.98 -14.22 -3.87
N CYS A 209 25.93 -12.89 -3.84
CA CYS A 209 24.85 -12.16 -3.19
C CYS A 209 24.44 -10.91 -3.96
N ALA A 210 23.19 -10.49 -3.79
CA ALA A 210 22.68 -9.20 -4.22
C ALA A 210 22.21 -8.38 -3.02
N TRP A 211 22.30 -7.06 -3.13
CA TRP A 211 21.95 -6.11 -2.08
C TRP A 211 20.85 -5.17 -2.53
N ILE A 212 19.66 -5.30 -1.95
CA ILE A 212 18.59 -4.33 -2.16
C ILE A 212 18.74 -3.23 -1.13
N HIS A 213 18.95 -1.99 -1.58
CA HIS A 213 19.08 -0.84 -0.69
C HIS A 213 17.77 -0.56 0.06
N ALA A 214 17.89 0.08 1.23
CA ALA A 214 16.76 0.34 2.12
C ALA A 214 15.67 1.20 1.47
N ASP A 215 16.04 2.20 0.68
CA ASP A 215 15.13 3.06 -0.09
C ASP A 215 14.33 2.29 -1.16
N GLN A 216 14.87 1.18 -1.64
CA GLN A 216 14.23 0.27 -2.61
C GLN A 216 13.47 -0.88 -1.94
N ALA A 217 13.72 -1.14 -0.66
CA ALA A 217 13.04 -2.16 0.13
C ALA A 217 11.76 -1.60 0.74
N LYS A 218 10.64 -2.33 0.57
CA LYS A 218 9.35 -1.94 1.16
C LYS A 218 9.43 -1.73 2.69
N ALA A 219 10.27 -2.51 3.36
CA ALA A 219 10.49 -2.46 4.81
C ALA A 219 11.52 -1.42 5.26
N ARG A 220 12.11 -0.65 4.34
CA ARG A 220 13.18 0.32 4.61
C ARG A 220 14.41 -0.26 5.31
N LYS A 221 14.68 -1.55 5.09
CA LYS A 221 15.86 -2.26 5.58
C LYS A 221 16.61 -2.85 4.39
N PRO A 222 17.96 -2.82 4.37
CA PRO A 222 18.71 -3.51 3.34
C PRO A 222 18.40 -5.00 3.40
N ILE A 223 18.20 -5.61 2.24
CA ILE A 223 17.91 -7.05 2.14
C ILE A 223 19.09 -7.70 1.43
N PRO A 224 19.95 -8.47 2.15
CA PRO A 224 20.91 -9.34 1.51
C PRO A 224 20.14 -10.51 0.87
N VAL A 225 20.41 -10.77 -0.40
CA VAL A 225 19.78 -11.84 -1.17
C VAL A 225 20.87 -12.81 -1.60
N PRO A 226 21.03 -13.95 -0.90
CA PRO A 226 21.89 -15.02 -1.37
C PRO A 226 21.45 -15.48 -2.76
N LEU A 227 22.40 -15.64 -3.68
CA LEU A 227 22.13 -16.07 -5.05
C LEU A 227 22.49 -17.55 -5.19
N SER A 228 21.53 -18.34 -5.65
CA SER A 228 21.77 -19.73 -6.05
C SER A 228 22.72 -19.79 -7.25
N ALA A 229 23.31 -20.97 -7.50
CA ALA A 229 24.10 -21.18 -8.71
C ALA A 229 23.32 -20.85 -9.99
N ALA A 230 22.04 -21.23 -10.04
CA ALA A 230 21.16 -20.91 -11.17
C ALA A 230 20.91 -19.39 -11.31
N ALA A 231 20.73 -18.67 -10.21
CA ALA A 231 20.59 -17.21 -10.23
C ALA A 231 21.86 -16.53 -10.76
N ILE A 232 23.04 -17.01 -10.37
CA ILE A 232 24.33 -16.51 -10.84
C ILE A 232 24.48 -16.71 -12.34
N GLU A 233 24.14 -17.89 -12.86
CA GLU A 233 24.20 -18.15 -14.30
C GLU A 233 23.29 -17.19 -15.08
N VAL A 234 22.06 -16.94 -14.60
CA VAL A 234 21.17 -15.96 -15.22
C VAL A 234 21.77 -14.56 -15.25
N VAL A 235 22.43 -14.14 -14.15
CA VAL A 235 23.10 -12.84 -14.09
C VAL A 235 24.29 -12.78 -15.04
N ARG A 236 25.11 -13.84 -15.11
CA ARG A 236 26.24 -13.95 -16.03
C ARG A 236 25.82 -13.83 -17.49
N GLU A 237 24.70 -14.46 -17.86
CA GLU A 237 24.09 -14.34 -19.19
C GLU A 237 23.69 -12.89 -19.55
N GLN A 238 23.62 -11.97 -18.59
CA GLN A 238 23.30 -10.55 -18.85
C GLN A 238 24.53 -9.64 -18.97
N ILE A 239 25.74 -10.13 -18.65
CA ILE A 239 26.96 -9.33 -18.72
C ILE A 239 27.16 -8.80 -20.14
N GLY A 240 27.54 -7.53 -20.26
CA GLY A 240 27.78 -6.87 -21.54
C GLY A 240 26.52 -6.35 -22.27
N LYS A 241 25.31 -6.69 -21.83
CA LYS A 241 24.06 -6.19 -22.46
C LYS A 241 23.74 -4.73 -22.09
N ASN A 242 24.16 -4.30 -20.89
CA ASN A 242 23.99 -2.93 -20.41
C ASN A 242 25.01 -2.65 -19.29
N LEU A 243 25.46 -1.40 -19.16
CA LEU A 243 26.49 -1.01 -18.19
C LEU A 243 25.96 -0.75 -16.77
N GLU A 244 24.68 -0.42 -16.63
CA GLU A 244 24.09 0.04 -15.36
C GLU A 244 23.13 -0.99 -14.76
N HIS A 245 22.24 -1.54 -15.58
CA HIS A 245 21.16 -2.43 -15.15
C HIS A 245 21.40 -3.87 -15.60
N VAL A 246 21.12 -4.83 -14.73
CA VAL A 246 21.27 -6.26 -15.02
C VAL A 246 20.23 -6.72 -16.05
N PHE A 247 18.96 -6.32 -15.89
CA PHE A 247 17.88 -6.73 -16.78
C PHE A 247 17.39 -5.55 -17.62
N THR A 248 17.56 -5.67 -18.94
CA THR A 248 17.16 -4.62 -19.89
C THR A 248 16.40 -5.18 -21.07
N PHE A 249 15.64 -4.32 -21.74
CA PHE A 249 15.02 -4.58 -23.03
C PHE A 249 15.27 -3.38 -23.94
N ARG A 250 15.87 -3.63 -25.12
CA ARG A 250 16.24 -2.57 -26.08
C ARG A 250 17.07 -1.44 -25.43
N GLY A 251 18.05 -1.81 -24.61
CA GLY A 251 18.98 -0.88 -23.96
C GLY A 251 18.42 -0.10 -22.76
N LYS A 252 17.14 -0.30 -22.39
CA LYS A 252 16.50 0.36 -21.24
C LYS A 252 16.11 -0.64 -20.16
N SER A 253 16.09 -0.22 -18.90
CA SER A 253 15.57 -1.02 -17.79
C SER A 253 14.13 -1.45 -18.06
N VAL A 254 13.80 -2.71 -17.80
CA VAL A 254 12.42 -3.21 -17.98
C VAL A 254 11.53 -2.62 -16.92
N THR A 255 10.54 -1.78 -17.26
CA THR A 255 9.64 -1.17 -16.25
C THR A 255 8.32 -1.93 -16.08
N GLN A 256 7.88 -2.63 -17.12
CA GLN A 256 6.62 -3.37 -17.15
C GLN A 256 6.87 -4.83 -17.51
N VAL A 257 6.33 -5.73 -16.71
CA VAL A 257 6.52 -7.18 -16.84
C VAL A 257 5.24 -7.92 -17.20
N ASN A 258 4.07 -7.44 -16.73
CA ASN A 258 2.76 -7.99 -17.10
C ASN A 258 2.32 -7.38 -18.43
N THR A 259 3.06 -7.69 -19.50
CA THR A 259 2.83 -7.15 -20.85
C THR A 259 1.97 -8.10 -21.69
N LYS A 260 1.62 -7.69 -22.92
CA LYS A 260 0.98 -8.59 -23.90
C LYS A 260 1.82 -9.84 -24.16
N ALA A 261 3.15 -9.74 -24.12
CA ALA A 261 4.05 -10.87 -24.29
C ALA A 261 3.96 -11.86 -23.13
N TRP A 262 3.87 -11.37 -21.89
CA TRP A 262 3.63 -12.21 -20.71
C TRP A 262 2.30 -12.98 -20.83
N ALA A 263 1.22 -12.28 -21.16
CA ALA A 263 -0.09 -12.90 -21.34
C ALA A 263 -0.11 -13.95 -22.46
N LYS A 264 0.58 -13.68 -23.58
CA LYS A 264 0.72 -14.64 -24.69
C LYS A 264 1.49 -15.89 -24.25
N ALA A 265 2.58 -15.73 -23.50
CA ALA A 265 3.37 -16.84 -22.99
C ALA A 265 2.58 -17.71 -22.00
N LEU A 266 1.81 -17.10 -21.10
CA LEU A 266 0.92 -17.83 -20.19
C LEU A 266 -0.11 -18.67 -20.96
N LYS A 267 -0.77 -18.08 -21.96
CA LYS A 267 -1.74 -18.79 -22.80
C LYS A 267 -1.08 -19.97 -23.53
N ALA A 268 0.11 -19.78 -24.09
CA ALA A 268 0.85 -20.85 -24.75
C ALA A 268 1.31 -21.96 -23.79
N ALA A 269 1.61 -21.61 -22.54
CA ALA A 269 2.01 -22.55 -21.49
C ALA A 269 0.83 -23.29 -20.83
N GLY A 270 -0.42 -22.91 -21.15
CA GLY A 270 -1.63 -23.44 -20.52
C GLY A 270 -1.80 -23.00 -19.07
N ILE A 271 -1.36 -21.79 -18.71
CA ILE A 271 -1.40 -21.27 -17.34
C ILE A 271 -2.44 -20.14 -17.24
N GLU A 272 -3.38 -20.29 -16.31
CA GLU A 272 -4.44 -19.33 -16.04
C GLU A 272 -4.27 -18.62 -14.69
N ASP A 273 -4.88 -17.43 -14.55
CA ASP A 273 -4.86 -16.54 -13.37
C ASP A 273 -3.47 -16.40 -12.71
N PHE A 274 -2.45 -16.10 -13.51
CA PHE A 274 -1.07 -15.95 -13.03
C PHE A 274 -0.47 -14.61 -13.45
N ARG A 275 0.16 -13.92 -12.50
CA ARG A 275 0.80 -12.61 -12.67
C ARG A 275 2.26 -12.71 -12.27
N TRP A 276 3.07 -11.74 -12.68
CA TRP A 276 4.48 -11.71 -12.29
C TRP A 276 4.73 -11.83 -10.78
N HIS A 277 3.86 -11.20 -9.97
CA HIS A 277 4.04 -11.26 -8.51
C HIS A 277 3.82 -12.67 -7.94
N ASP A 278 3.11 -13.53 -8.67
CA ASP A 278 2.89 -14.91 -8.28
C ASP A 278 4.14 -15.77 -8.47
N LEU A 279 5.18 -15.28 -9.16
CA LEU A 279 6.52 -15.89 -9.14
C LEU A 279 7.14 -15.87 -7.73
N ARG A 280 6.91 -14.80 -6.97
CA ARG A 280 7.35 -14.73 -5.57
C ARG A 280 6.55 -15.69 -4.68
N HIS A 281 5.25 -15.83 -4.94
CA HIS A 281 4.45 -16.86 -4.28
C HIS A 281 4.95 -18.26 -4.63
N THR A 282 5.35 -18.48 -5.88
CA THR A 282 5.95 -19.74 -6.35
C THR A 282 7.26 -20.05 -5.65
N TRP A 283 8.19 -19.09 -5.59
CA TRP A 283 9.43 -19.25 -4.83
C TRP A 283 9.18 -19.59 -3.36
N ALA A 284 8.24 -18.89 -2.71
CA ALA A 284 7.89 -19.16 -1.31
C ALA A 284 7.29 -20.56 -1.11
N SER A 285 6.35 -20.96 -1.98
CA SER A 285 5.74 -22.29 -1.96
C SER A 285 6.79 -23.38 -2.14
N TRP A 286 7.72 -23.22 -3.09
CA TRP A 286 8.79 -24.19 -3.32
C TRP A 286 9.74 -24.30 -2.12
N HIS A 287 10.07 -23.20 -1.45
CA HIS A 287 10.86 -23.26 -0.22
C HIS A 287 10.16 -24.04 0.90
N VAL A 288 8.86 -23.80 1.10
CA VAL A 288 8.08 -24.53 2.11
C VAL A 288 7.99 -26.02 1.77
N GLN A 289 7.73 -26.36 0.50
CA GLN A 289 7.70 -27.75 0.03
C GLN A 289 9.05 -28.45 0.17
N ALA A 290 10.16 -27.71 0.01
CA ALA A 290 11.51 -28.22 0.23
C ALA A 290 11.93 -28.26 1.72
N GLY A 291 11.01 -28.00 2.66
CA GLY A 291 11.28 -28.06 4.09
C GLY A 291 12.03 -26.87 4.68
N THR A 292 12.11 -25.73 3.96
CA THR A 292 12.75 -24.51 4.48
C THR A 292 11.99 -24.00 5.72
N PRO A 293 12.64 -23.80 6.87
CA PRO A 293 11.98 -23.26 8.05
C PRO A 293 11.34 -21.90 7.77
N LEU A 294 10.11 -21.68 8.26
CA LEU A 294 9.35 -20.45 7.97
C LEU A 294 10.07 -19.17 8.42
N TYR A 295 10.86 -19.24 9.50
CA TYR A 295 11.68 -18.13 9.97
C TYR A 295 12.77 -17.76 8.95
N ALA A 296 13.53 -18.76 8.46
CA ALA A 296 14.53 -18.54 7.42
C ALA A 296 13.90 -18.01 6.13
N LEU A 297 12.74 -18.55 5.74
CA LEU A 297 11.98 -18.06 4.59
C LEU A 297 11.53 -16.60 4.79
N GLN A 298 11.13 -16.22 6.00
CA GLN A 298 10.76 -14.85 6.33
C GLN A 298 11.92 -13.87 6.11
N GLU A 299 13.12 -14.22 6.58
CA GLU A 299 14.34 -13.45 6.38
C GLU A 299 14.71 -13.36 4.91
N LEU A 300 14.78 -14.50 4.21
CA LEU A 300 15.13 -14.58 2.79
C LEU A 300 14.21 -13.72 1.92
N GLY A 301 12.91 -13.72 2.21
CA GLY A 301 11.97 -12.90 1.47
C GLY A 301 11.93 -11.43 1.92
N GLY A 302 12.47 -11.08 3.08
CA GLY A 302 12.31 -9.75 3.67
C GLY A 302 10.84 -9.40 3.96
N TRP A 303 10.15 -10.31 4.65
CA TRP A 303 8.79 -10.07 5.19
C TRP A 303 8.87 -9.46 6.59
N GLU A 304 8.14 -8.37 6.82
CA GLU A 304 8.12 -7.65 8.10
C GLU A 304 7.45 -8.42 9.25
N SER A 305 6.53 -9.35 8.94
CA SER A 305 5.79 -10.10 9.95
C SER A 305 5.64 -11.59 9.60
N PRO A 306 5.66 -12.48 10.60
CA PRO A 306 5.45 -13.92 10.40
C PRO A 306 4.10 -14.24 9.73
N GLU A 307 3.06 -13.45 9.98
CA GLU A 307 1.70 -13.61 9.42
C GLU A 307 1.69 -13.55 7.89
N MET A 308 2.65 -12.84 7.29
CA MET A 308 2.79 -12.81 5.84
C MET A 308 3.30 -14.13 5.25
N VAL A 309 4.10 -14.88 6.03
CA VAL A 309 4.70 -16.15 5.62
C VAL A 309 3.81 -17.34 6.03
N LYS A 310 3.08 -17.24 7.15
CA LYS A 310 2.11 -18.26 7.60
C LYS A 310 1.12 -18.69 6.52
N ARG A 311 0.84 -17.83 5.54
CA ARG A 311 -0.03 -18.14 4.40
C ARG A 311 0.47 -19.31 3.56
N TYR A 312 1.76 -19.62 3.57
CA TYR A 312 2.33 -20.77 2.84
C TYR A 312 2.49 -22.00 3.73
N ALA A 313 2.33 -21.88 5.06
CA ALA A 313 2.63 -22.95 6.01
C ALA A 313 1.86 -24.25 5.72
N HIS A 314 0.61 -24.15 5.25
CA HIS A 314 -0.21 -25.31 4.90
C HIS A 314 0.38 -26.17 3.76
N LEU A 315 1.34 -25.65 2.97
CA LEU A 315 2.02 -26.38 1.91
C LEU A 315 3.14 -27.30 2.42
N SER A 316 3.42 -27.27 3.73
CA SER A 316 4.42 -28.13 4.35
C SER A 316 3.87 -29.49 4.79
N SER A 317 2.64 -29.87 4.41
CA SER A 317 2.00 -31.09 4.93
C SER A 317 2.83 -32.36 4.68
N GLU A 318 3.52 -32.44 3.55
CA GLU A 318 4.45 -33.54 3.24
C GLU A 318 5.70 -33.50 4.15
N HIS A 319 6.17 -32.31 4.52
CA HIS A 319 7.29 -32.13 5.46
C HIS A 319 6.89 -32.48 6.90
N LEU A 320 5.63 -32.24 7.29
CA LEU A 320 5.12 -32.61 8.61
C LEU A 320 5.17 -34.13 8.82
N ALA A 321 5.03 -34.94 7.77
CA ALA A 321 5.18 -36.39 7.86
C ALA A 321 6.58 -36.77 8.37
N SER A 322 7.63 -36.08 7.93
CA SER A 322 9.01 -36.34 8.40
C SER A 322 9.19 -36.05 9.90
N TYR A 323 8.50 -35.04 10.44
CA TYR A 323 8.52 -34.73 11.88
C TYR A 323 7.68 -35.70 12.71
N VAL A 324 6.57 -36.21 12.15
CA VAL A 324 5.77 -37.26 12.80
C VAL A 324 6.60 -38.53 12.95
N GLU A 325 7.31 -38.94 11.89
CA GLU A 325 8.20 -40.11 11.93
C GLU A 325 9.37 -39.95 12.93
N GLN A 326 9.89 -38.74 13.11
CA GLN A 326 10.94 -38.47 14.10
C GLN A 326 10.48 -38.70 15.55
N VAL A 327 9.20 -38.46 15.85
CA VAL A 327 8.61 -38.71 17.18
C VAL A 327 8.15 -40.16 17.34
N SER A 328 7.84 -40.85 16.24
CA SER A 328 7.39 -42.25 16.20
C SER A 328 8.46 -43.29 16.61
N GLN A 329 9.66 -42.85 17.03
CA GLN A 329 10.70 -43.73 17.57
C GLN A 329 10.40 -44.29 18.97
N LEU A 330 9.14 -44.55 19.30
CA LEU A 330 8.79 -45.51 20.34
C LEU A 330 9.15 -46.90 19.83
N ARG A 331 10.42 -47.28 20.00
CA ARG A 331 10.85 -48.68 19.84
C ARG A 331 9.92 -49.52 20.70
N LEU A 332 9.18 -50.43 20.06
CA LEU A 332 8.53 -51.55 20.73
C LEU A 332 9.64 -52.38 21.40
N VAL A 333 9.94 -52.07 22.65
CA VAL A 333 10.75 -52.92 23.51
C VAL A 333 9.82 -54.02 24.02
N GLY A 334 9.99 -55.22 23.49
CA GLY A 334 9.55 -56.45 24.13
C GLY A 334 8.17 -56.96 23.72
N GLY A 335 8.16 -57.86 22.73
CA GLY A 335 7.12 -58.87 22.55
C GLY A 335 7.81 -60.23 22.39
N VAL A 336 7.86 -60.98 23.48
CA VAL A 336 8.43 -62.32 23.58
C VAL A 336 7.91 -63.23 22.46
N ALA A 337 8.83 -63.85 21.71
CA ALA A 337 8.50 -64.95 20.81
C ALA A 337 8.00 -66.14 21.66
N VAL A 338 6.69 -66.36 21.68
CA VAL A 338 6.12 -67.61 22.17
C VAL A 338 6.27 -68.63 21.05
N ALA A 339 7.26 -69.50 21.19
CA ALA A 339 7.36 -70.73 20.41
C ALA A 339 6.26 -71.69 20.87
N THR A 340 5.27 -71.93 20.01
CA THR A 340 4.36 -73.08 20.15
C THR A 340 4.91 -74.25 19.34
N LYS A 341 5.08 -75.37 20.05
CA LYS A 341 5.50 -76.69 19.55
C LYS A 341 4.54 -77.27 18.53
#